data_AF-A0A6C0LFB8-F1
#
_entry.id   AF-A0A6C0LFB8-F1
#
_cell.length_a   1.000
_cell.length_b   1.000
_cell.length_c   1.000
_cell.angle_alpha   90.00
_cell.angle_beta   90.00
_cell.angle_gamma   90.00
#
_symmetry.space_group_name_H-M   'P 1'
#
loop_
_entity.id
_entity.type
_entity.pdbx_description
1 polymer ?
#
loop_
_entity_poly.entity_id
_entity_poly.type
_entity_poly.pdbx_seq_one_letter_code
_entity_poly.pdbx_strand_id
1 'polypeptide(L)'
;MNIGKFFMKNMYIILSILVIIIFFYFISPFSLGFIESFTAVNEYKYLAPLPAGTTWSQDTITQLIEKTKDKYSSKNNPESMEDEIKKFITTWNITEEEGKYYIKNGTWPYDNYVLNYAKQNPDILSRMPKQDDGSPQTVSNLSKNWTNRIFYSILIGPIESKQTPQPLSYQIFMGTVPDPSSSQNKTSETISPITSSSLSSASTLSEANYNDLVGLCKNIMPV
;
A
#
# COMPACT_ATOMS: atom_id res chain seq x y z
N MET A 1 57.16 -8.62 6.39
CA MET A 1 56.50 -8.74 7.72
C MET A 1 55.89 -10.14 7.79
N ASN A 2 56.30 -10.97 8.76
CA ASN A 2 55.98 -12.40 8.75
C ASN A 2 54.62 -12.64 9.43
N ILE A 3 53.58 -12.87 8.62
CA ILE A 3 52.18 -13.02 9.07
C ILE A 3 52.07 -14.02 10.22
N GLY A 4 52.78 -15.15 10.18
CA GLY A 4 52.70 -16.20 11.20
C GLY A 4 53.16 -15.75 12.60
N LYS A 5 54.17 -14.87 12.66
CA LYS A 5 54.64 -14.31 13.94
C LYS A 5 53.64 -13.32 14.53
N PHE A 6 52.85 -12.63 13.69
CA PHE A 6 51.81 -11.73 14.12
C PHE A 6 50.60 -12.47 14.72
N PHE A 7 50.18 -13.58 14.10
CA PHE A 7 49.10 -14.44 14.62
C PHE A 7 49.47 -15.06 15.97
N MET A 8 50.68 -15.61 16.11
CA MET A 8 51.14 -16.21 17.37
C MET A 8 51.21 -15.18 18.51
N LYS A 9 51.68 -13.96 18.23
CA LYS A 9 51.83 -12.92 19.25
C LYS A 9 50.49 -12.36 19.72
N ASN A 10 49.49 -12.29 18.84
CA ASN A 10 48.18 -11.70 19.12
C ASN A 10 47.06 -12.75 19.19
N MET A 11 47.41 -14.03 19.40
CA MET A 11 46.47 -15.16 19.32
C MET A 11 45.23 -14.95 20.19
N TYR A 12 45.41 -14.46 21.41
CA TYR A 12 44.30 -14.19 22.34
C TYR A 12 43.40 -13.04 21.90
N ILE A 13 43.95 -12.00 21.26
CA ILE A 13 43.17 -10.87 20.73
C ILE A 13 42.33 -11.34 19.54
N ILE A 14 42.93 -12.13 18.64
CA ILE A 14 42.23 -12.68 17.47
C ILE A 14 41.13 -13.65 17.90
N LEU A 15 41.42 -14.51 18.89
CA LEU A 15 40.43 -15.43 19.45
C LEU A 15 39.26 -14.67 20.12
N SER A 16 39.55 -13.60 20.86
CA SER A 16 38.52 -12.76 21.48
C SER A 16 37.63 -12.07 20.44
N ILE A 17 38.21 -11.52 19.38
CA ILE A 17 37.44 -10.94 18.26
C ILE A 17 36.56 -12.01 17.60
N LEU A 18 37.08 -13.21 17.37
CA LEU A 18 36.33 -14.31 16.77
C LEU A 18 35.15 -14.75 17.65
N VAL A 19 35.36 -14.87 18.97
CA VAL A 19 34.29 -15.19 19.93
C VAL A 19 33.24 -14.09 19.94
N ILE A 20 33.63 -12.82 19.90
CA ILE A 20 32.68 -11.69 19.82
C ILE A 20 31.87 -11.75 18.53
N ILE A 21 32.49 -12.03 17.37
CA ILE A 21 31.78 -12.19 16.09
C ILE A 21 30.77 -13.35 16.15
N ILE A 22 31.18 -14.51 16.70
CA ILE A 22 30.31 -15.68 16.88
C ILE A 22 29.17 -15.34 17.85
N PHE A 23 29.45 -14.64 18.95
CA PHE A 23 28.44 -14.18 19.90
C PHE A 23 27.44 -13.24 19.21
N PHE A 24 27.88 -12.28 18.39
CA PHE A 24 26.96 -11.44 17.60
C PHE A 24 26.24 -12.22 16.50
N TYR A 25 26.83 -13.28 15.94
CA TYR A 25 26.19 -14.12 14.93
C TYR A 25 25.10 -15.03 15.51
N PHE A 26 25.27 -15.51 16.75
CA PHE A 26 24.34 -16.46 17.38
C PHE A 26 23.41 -15.85 18.46
N ILE A 27 23.82 -14.78 19.14
CA ILE A 27 23.08 -14.17 20.28
C ILE A 27 22.43 -12.84 19.90
N SER A 28 22.96 -12.11 18.91
CA SER A 28 22.07 -11.26 18.15
C SER A 28 21.33 -12.20 17.21
N PRO A 29 20.00 -12.39 17.33
CA PRO A 29 19.26 -12.38 16.09
C PRO A 29 19.68 -11.05 15.49
N PHE A 30 20.48 -11.10 14.43
CA PHE A 30 20.53 -9.99 13.50
C PHE A 30 19.13 -9.99 12.89
N SER A 31 18.19 -9.50 13.71
CA SER A 31 17.16 -8.57 13.32
C SER A 31 17.94 -7.37 12.73
N LEU A 32 18.68 -7.46 11.62
CA LEU A 32 18.03 -7.50 10.31
C LEU A 32 16.61 -7.97 10.47
N GLY A 33 15.76 -7.03 10.89
CA GLY A 33 14.49 -6.97 10.24
C GLY A 33 14.81 -7.10 8.75
N PHE A 34 14.71 -8.33 8.24
CA PHE A 34 13.61 -8.61 7.36
C PHE A 34 12.39 -7.90 7.98
N ILE A 35 12.34 -6.58 7.76
CA ILE A 35 11.21 -5.95 7.13
C ILE A 35 11.00 -6.90 5.95
N GLU A 36 10.24 -7.98 6.20
CA GLU A 36 9.56 -8.77 5.19
C GLU A 36 9.07 -7.68 4.26
N SER A 37 9.70 -7.56 3.10
CA SER A 37 9.81 -6.30 2.38
C SER A 37 8.40 -5.85 2.02
N PHE A 38 7.82 -5.05 2.92
CA PHE A 38 6.64 -4.26 2.69
C PHE A 38 7.13 -3.26 1.66
N THR A 39 7.07 -3.70 0.41
CA THR A 39 7.38 -2.86 -0.73
C THR A 39 6.17 -1.96 -0.80
N ALA A 40 6.18 -0.94 0.04
CA ALA A 40 5.14 0.04 0.08
C ALA A 40 5.17 0.71 -1.28
N VAL A 41 4.17 0.37 -2.08
CA VAL A 41 4.24 0.58 -3.53
C VAL A 41 4.09 2.08 -3.82
N ASN A 42 3.29 2.78 -3.01
CA ASN A 42 2.97 4.21 -3.11
C ASN A 42 2.43 4.75 -1.77
N GLU A 43 2.18 6.05 -1.69
CA GLU A 43 1.70 6.70 -0.46
C GLU A 43 0.21 6.48 -0.18
N TYR A 44 -0.66 6.48 -1.21
CA TYR A 44 -2.13 6.37 -1.07
C TYR A 44 -2.80 5.48 -2.14
N LYS A 45 -2.03 4.71 -2.92
CA LYS A 45 -2.52 4.02 -4.12
C LYS A 45 -3.67 3.06 -3.83
N TYR A 46 -3.59 2.33 -2.74
CA TYR A 46 -4.58 1.33 -2.39
C TYR A 46 -5.68 1.90 -1.48
N LEU A 47 -5.65 3.20 -1.19
CA LEU A 47 -6.62 3.85 -0.31
C LEU A 47 -7.86 4.33 -1.05
N ALA A 48 -7.70 4.75 -2.31
CA ALA A 48 -8.78 5.25 -3.14
C ALA A 48 -9.93 4.21 -3.27
N PRO A 49 -11.19 4.67 -3.37
CA PRO A 49 -12.33 3.77 -3.54
C PRO A 49 -12.23 3.02 -4.88
N LEU A 50 -12.86 1.84 -4.93
CA LEU A 50 -12.96 1.10 -6.18
C LEU A 50 -13.74 1.90 -7.23
N PRO A 51 -13.29 1.90 -8.50
CA PRO A 51 -14.13 2.32 -9.61
C PRO A 51 -15.44 1.52 -9.63
N ALA A 52 -16.55 2.20 -9.93
CA ALA A 52 -17.83 1.53 -10.10
C ALA A 52 -17.72 0.45 -11.20
N GLY A 53 -18.31 -0.72 -10.95
CA GLY A 53 -18.27 -1.83 -11.91
C GLY A 53 -16.93 -2.57 -11.98
N THR A 54 -16.05 -2.44 -10.98
CA THR A 54 -14.83 -3.26 -10.91
C THR A 54 -15.20 -4.75 -10.89
N THR A 55 -14.76 -5.49 -11.90
CA THR A 55 -14.86 -6.94 -12.01
C THR A 55 -13.47 -7.52 -12.14
N TRP A 56 -13.29 -8.76 -11.67
CA TRP A 56 -12.03 -9.48 -11.81
C TRP A 56 -12.12 -10.50 -12.92
N SER A 57 -10.99 -10.75 -13.58
CA SER A 57 -10.88 -11.91 -14.48
C SER A 57 -11.12 -13.22 -13.74
N GLN A 58 -11.79 -14.17 -14.41
CA GLN A 58 -12.07 -15.50 -13.85
C GLN A 58 -10.77 -16.23 -13.46
N ASP A 59 -9.71 -16.08 -14.26
CA ASP A 59 -8.39 -16.64 -13.97
C ASP A 59 -7.83 -16.14 -12.63
N THR A 60 -7.91 -14.83 -12.36
CA THR A 60 -7.46 -14.27 -11.07
C THR A 60 -8.30 -14.80 -9.90
N ILE A 61 -9.62 -14.94 -10.09
CA ILE A 61 -10.50 -15.54 -9.08
C ILE A 61 -10.09 -16.98 -8.80
N THR A 62 -9.88 -17.81 -9.82
CA THR A 62 -9.45 -19.20 -9.68
C THR A 62 -8.12 -19.31 -8.95
N GLN A 63 -7.13 -18.47 -9.29
CA GLN A 63 -5.85 -18.47 -8.59
C GLN A 63 -5.97 -18.02 -7.12
N LEU A 64 -6.86 -17.07 -6.83
CA LEU A 64 -7.12 -16.66 -5.44
C LEU A 64 -7.79 -17.79 -4.64
N ILE A 65 -8.75 -18.49 -5.23
CA ILE A 65 -9.40 -19.69 -4.68
C ILE A 65 -8.33 -20.72 -4.32
N GLU A 66 -7.43 -21.04 -5.24
CA GLU A 66 -6.35 -22.00 -5.02
C GLU A 66 -5.40 -21.55 -3.89
N LYS A 67 -5.00 -20.27 -3.90
CA LYS A 67 -4.09 -19.71 -2.89
C LYS A 67 -4.69 -19.71 -1.49
N THR A 68 -6.01 -19.56 -1.38
CA THR A 68 -6.71 -19.43 -0.09
C THR A 68 -7.45 -20.70 0.31
N LYS A 69 -7.33 -21.77 -0.50
CA LYS A 69 -8.04 -23.03 -0.30
C LYS A 69 -7.84 -23.59 1.09
N ASP A 70 -6.63 -23.61 1.62
CA ASP A 70 -6.38 -24.16 2.98
C ASP A 70 -7.00 -23.29 4.09
N LYS A 71 -7.19 -21.99 3.84
CA LYS A 71 -7.82 -21.04 4.77
C LYS A 71 -9.35 -21.19 4.79
N TYR A 72 -9.96 -21.63 3.69
CA TYR A 72 -11.42 -21.74 3.52
C TYR A 72 -11.93 -23.20 3.36
N SER A 73 -11.04 -24.20 3.32
CA SER A 73 -11.36 -25.62 3.10
C SER A 73 -12.18 -26.28 4.22
N SER A 74 -12.49 -25.58 5.30
CA SER A 74 -13.39 -26.08 6.33
C SER A 74 -14.87 -26.12 5.86
N LYS A 75 -15.20 -25.61 4.67
CA LYS A 75 -16.55 -25.70 4.08
C LYS A 75 -16.53 -26.44 2.74
N ASN A 76 -17.00 -27.68 2.77
CA ASN A 76 -17.06 -28.63 1.65
C ASN A 76 -18.06 -28.22 0.54
N ASN A 77 -17.72 -27.27 -0.36
CA ASN A 77 -18.20 -27.25 -1.76
C ASN A 77 -17.45 -26.20 -2.61
N PRO A 78 -16.78 -26.54 -3.73
CA PRO A 78 -16.05 -25.58 -4.57
C PRO A 78 -16.92 -24.47 -5.20
N GLU A 79 -18.16 -24.75 -5.59
CA GLU A 79 -19.09 -23.72 -6.10
C GLU A 79 -19.43 -22.66 -5.02
N SER A 80 -19.56 -23.10 -3.76
CA SER A 80 -19.75 -22.18 -2.63
C SER A 80 -18.54 -21.28 -2.39
N MET A 81 -17.35 -21.74 -2.78
CA MET A 81 -16.10 -21.01 -2.53
C MET A 81 -15.89 -19.87 -3.53
N GLU A 82 -16.33 -20.05 -4.78
CA GLU A 82 -16.30 -18.99 -5.79
C GLU A 82 -17.24 -17.84 -5.43
N ASP A 83 -18.47 -18.14 -5.01
CA ASP A 83 -19.44 -17.12 -4.58
C ASP A 83 -19.00 -16.41 -3.29
N GLU A 84 -18.43 -17.15 -2.33
CA GLU A 84 -17.84 -16.55 -1.12
C GLU A 84 -16.67 -15.62 -1.48
N ILE A 85 -15.83 -15.96 -2.45
CA ILE A 85 -14.71 -15.13 -2.89
C ILE A 85 -15.16 -13.92 -3.68
N LYS A 86 -16.15 -14.03 -4.56
CA LYS A 86 -16.75 -12.88 -5.25
C LYS A 86 -17.37 -11.90 -4.24
N LYS A 87 -18.05 -12.43 -3.23
CA LYS A 87 -18.59 -11.64 -2.11
C LYS A 87 -17.47 -11.01 -1.27
N PHE A 88 -16.38 -11.74 -1.03
CA PHE A 88 -15.20 -11.23 -0.33
C PHE A 88 -14.59 -10.04 -1.09
N ILE A 89 -14.32 -10.19 -2.40
CA ILE A 89 -13.74 -9.13 -3.25
C ILE A 89 -14.57 -7.85 -3.20
N THR A 90 -15.89 -7.98 -3.31
CA THR A 90 -16.83 -6.83 -3.25
C THR A 90 -16.93 -6.25 -1.84
N THR A 91 -17.05 -7.09 -0.80
CA THR A 91 -17.20 -6.62 0.58
C THR A 91 -15.92 -5.95 1.09
N TRP A 92 -14.76 -6.45 0.66
CA TRP A 92 -13.46 -5.99 1.14
C TRP A 92 -12.86 -4.87 0.28
N ASN A 93 -13.59 -4.43 -0.74
CA ASN A 93 -13.18 -3.43 -1.72
C ASN A 93 -11.74 -3.68 -2.17
N ILE A 94 -11.51 -4.70 -3.01
CA ILE A 94 -10.18 -5.09 -3.48
C ILE A 94 -10.09 -4.99 -5.01
N THR A 95 -9.03 -4.37 -5.54
CA THR A 95 -8.75 -4.34 -6.99
C THR A 95 -8.13 -5.64 -7.47
N GLU A 96 -8.25 -5.92 -8.77
CA GLU A 96 -7.64 -7.12 -9.36
C GLU A 96 -6.11 -7.09 -9.22
N GLU A 97 -5.49 -5.91 -9.29
CA GLU A 97 -4.06 -5.73 -9.06
C GLU A 97 -3.64 -6.09 -7.64
N GLU A 98 -4.43 -5.72 -6.62
CA GLU A 98 -4.22 -6.14 -5.24
C GLU A 98 -4.35 -7.65 -5.08
N GLY A 99 -5.35 -8.25 -5.75
CA GLY A 99 -5.53 -9.71 -5.81
C GLY A 99 -4.32 -10.42 -6.41
N LYS A 100 -3.85 -9.98 -7.57
CA LYS A 100 -2.65 -10.52 -8.25
C LYS A 100 -1.41 -10.37 -7.37
N TYR A 101 -1.27 -9.26 -6.67
CA TYR A 101 -0.17 -9.07 -5.71
C TYR A 101 -0.25 -10.09 -4.57
N TYR A 102 -1.42 -10.32 -3.99
CA TYR A 102 -1.61 -11.30 -2.92
C TYR A 102 -1.33 -12.73 -3.37
N ILE A 103 -1.83 -13.13 -4.55
CA ILE A 103 -1.59 -14.46 -5.12
C ILE A 103 -0.08 -14.74 -5.23
N LYS A 104 0.68 -13.75 -5.71
CA LYS A 104 2.13 -13.84 -5.90
C LYS A 104 2.90 -13.83 -4.57
N ASN A 105 2.57 -12.92 -3.66
CA ASN A 105 3.40 -12.62 -2.49
C ASN A 105 2.89 -13.20 -1.17
N GLY A 106 1.66 -13.73 -1.13
CA GLY A 106 1.01 -14.23 0.10
C GLY A 106 0.63 -13.14 1.11
N THR A 107 0.72 -11.87 0.72
CA THR A 107 0.39 -10.70 1.55
C THR A 107 -0.30 -9.63 0.71
N TRP A 108 -1.24 -8.91 1.30
CA TRP A 108 -1.91 -7.77 0.67
C TRP A 108 -0.93 -6.61 0.56
N PRO A 109 -0.97 -5.85 -0.54
CA PRO A 109 -0.16 -4.65 -0.65
C PRO A 109 -0.73 -3.55 0.26
N TYR A 110 0.14 -2.78 0.88
CA TYR A 110 -0.21 -1.69 1.79
C TYR A 110 0.42 -0.38 1.33
N ASP A 111 -0.28 0.70 1.60
CA ASP A 111 0.19 2.05 1.41
C ASP A 111 1.19 2.44 2.51
N ASN A 112 2.19 3.26 2.16
CA ASN A 112 3.16 3.79 3.12
C ASN A 112 2.46 4.53 4.27
N TYR A 113 1.43 5.31 3.95
CA TYR A 113 0.67 6.08 4.93
C TYR A 113 0.10 5.17 6.03
N VAL A 114 -0.60 4.11 5.63
CA VAL A 114 -1.29 3.19 6.54
C VAL A 114 -0.29 2.47 7.46
N LEU A 115 0.83 2.00 6.90
CA LEU A 115 1.87 1.34 7.68
C LEU A 115 2.55 2.28 8.67
N ASN A 116 2.84 3.51 8.25
CA ASN A 116 3.46 4.50 9.12
C ASN A 116 2.52 4.94 10.24
N TYR A 117 1.23 5.12 9.93
CA TYR A 117 0.21 5.44 10.92
C TYR A 117 0.14 4.33 12.00
N ALA A 118 0.11 3.06 11.60
CA ALA A 118 0.09 1.93 12.53
C ALA A 118 1.36 1.81 13.38
N LYS A 119 2.52 2.15 12.83
CA LYS A 119 3.80 2.17 13.58
C LYS A 119 3.85 3.31 14.60
N GLN A 120 3.29 4.47 14.25
CA GLN A 120 3.27 5.65 15.13
C GLN A 120 2.19 5.55 16.21
N ASN A 121 1.12 4.78 15.95
CA ASN A 121 -0.02 4.59 16.85
C ASN A 121 -0.27 3.09 17.09
N PRO A 122 0.64 2.37 17.76
CA PRO A 122 0.55 0.91 17.90
C PRO A 122 -0.68 0.44 18.68
N ASP A 123 -1.26 1.31 19.51
CA ASP A 123 -2.48 1.05 20.28
C ASP A 123 -3.71 0.78 19.39
N ILE A 124 -3.74 1.31 18.16
CA ILE A 124 -4.87 1.06 17.26
C ILE A 124 -5.01 -0.43 16.90
N LEU A 125 -3.91 -1.18 16.94
CA LEU A 125 -3.91 -2.62 16.64
C LEU A 125 -4.65 -3.45 17.68
N SER A 126 -4.77 -2.93 18.92
CA SER A 126 -5.53 -3.58 19.99
C SER A 126 -7.04 -3.64 19.71
N ARG A 127 -7.54 -2.81 18.79
CA ARG A 127 -8.95 -2.77 18.38
C ARG A 127 -9.30 -3.85 17.36
N MET A 128 -8.30 -4.54 16.81
CA MET A 128 -8.50 -5.64 15.87
C MET A 128 -8.75 -6.96 16.60
N PRO A 129 -9.49 -7.89 15.99
CA PRO A 129 -9.54 -9.26 16.47
C PRO A 129 -8.13 -9.83 16.65
N LYS A 130 -7.92 -10.57 17.74
CA LYS A 130 -6.67 -11.31 17.96
C LYS A 130 -6.44 -12.33 16.84
N GLN A 131 -5.20 -12.77 16.69
CA GLN A 131 -4.87 -13.87 15.79
C GLN A 131 -5.54 -15.18 16.25
N ASP A 132 -5.59 -16.18 15.38
CA ASP A 132 -6.20 -17.48 15.68
C ASP A 132 -5.54 -18.19 16.88
N ASP A 133 -4.27 -17.90 17.14
CA ASP A 133 -3.50 -18.39 18.30
C ASP A 133 -3.70 -17.54 19.57
N GLY A 134 -4.56 -16.51 19.52
CA GLY A 134 -4.85 -15.60 20.62
C GLY A 134 -3.82 -14.49 20.84
N SER A 135 -2.77 -14.40 20.02
CA SER A 135 -1.77 -13.34 20.11
C SER A 135 -2.27 -12.01 19.52
N PRO A 136 -1.73 -10.86 19.97
CA PRO A 136 -2.08 -9.55 19.41
C PRO A 136 -1.74 -9.42 17.93
N GLN A 137 -2.43 -8.52 17.22
CA GLN A 137 -2.04 -8.15 15.85
C GLN A 137 -0.75 -7.33 15.86
N THR A 138 0.13 -7.56 14.89
CA THR A 138 1.39 -6.84 14.70
C THR A 138 1.43 -6.20 13.32
N VAL A 139 2.21 -5.14 13.13
CA VAL A 139 2.31 -4.53 11.78
C VAL A 139 2.73 -5.56 10.71
N SER A 140 3.54 -6.56 11.08
CA SER A 140 3.99 -7.63 10.18
C SER A 140 2.90 -8.63 9.77
N ASN A 141 1.88 -8.87 10.61
CA ASN A 141 0.85 -9.87 10.32
C ASN A 141 -0.41 -9.27 9.64
N LEU A 142 -0.54 -7.94 9.65
CA LEU A 142 -1.73 -7.26 9.13
C LEU A 142 -1.97 -7.55 7.66
N SER A 143 -0.91 -7.48 6.85
CA SER A 143 -1.01 -7.75 5.40
C SER A 143 -1.35 -9.20 5.07
N LYS A 144 -1.23 -10.13 6.01
CA LYS A 144 -1.63 -11.54 5.79
C LYS A 144 -3.14 -11.73 5.90
N ASN A 145 -3.83 -10.85 6.62
CA ASN A 145 -5.22 -11.05 7.01
C ASN A 145 -6.17 -9.95 6.56
N TRP A 146 -5.68 -8.73 6.37
CA TRP A 146 -6.50 -7.55 6.14
C TRP A 146 -5.99 -6.79 4.93
N THR A 147 -6.88 -6.29 4.10
CA THR A 147 -6.53 -5.41 2.98
C THR A 147 -6.28 -4.00 3.48
N ASN A 148 -5.54 -3.20 2.72
CA ASN A 148 -5.22 -1.80 3.05
C ASN A 148 -6.49 -0.98 3.35
N ARG A 149 -7.53 -1.08 2.51
CA ARG A 149 -8.79 -0.34 2.70
C ARG A 149 -9.58 -0.78 3.92
N ILE A 150 -9.62 -2.08 4.21
CA ILE A 150 -10.36 -2.59 5.37
C ILE A 150 -9.66 -2.19 6.66
N PHE A 151 -8.33 -2.29 6.69
CA PHE A 151 -7.56 -1.81 7.83
C PHE A 151 -7.80 -0.32 8.06
N TYR A 152 -7.70 0.48 7.01
CA TYR A 152 -7.94 1.92 7.10
C TYR A 152 -9.38 2.22 7.56
N SER A 153 -10.39 1.59 6.96
CA SER A 153 -11.81 1.88 7.25
C SER A 153 -12.23 1.54 8.68
N ILE A 154 -11.62 0.51 9.29
CA ILE A 154 -11.95 0.08 10.64
C ILE A 154 -11.16 0.88 11.69
N LEU A 155 -9.88 1.16 11.45
CA LEU A 155 -8.98 1.67 12.49
C LEU A 155 -8.63 3.15 12.35
N ILE A 156 -8.43 3.64 11.13
CA ILE A 156 -7.88 4.98 10.87
C ILE A 156 -9.00 5.94 10.47
N GLY A 157 -9.81 5.57 9.48
CA GLY A 157 -10.90 6.38 8.94
C GLY A 157 -11.89 6.92 9.99
N PRO A 158 -12.32 6.14 11.01
CA PRO A 158 -13.22 6.65 12.05
C PRO A 158 -12.58 7.70 12.98
N ILE A 159 -11.25 7.74 13.07
CA ILE A 159 -10.50 8.74 13.81
C ILE A 159 -10.36 10.00 12.94
N GLU A 160 -9.92 9.83 11.70
CA GLU A 160 -9.66 10.92 10.76
C GLU A 160 -10.93 11.66 10.33
N SER A 161 -12.06 10.96 10.23
CA SER A 161 -13.36 11.57 9.88
C SER A 161 -13.81 12.66 10.85
N LYS A 162 -13.32 12.61 12.10
CA LYS A 162 -13.65 13.55 13.18
C LYS A 162 -12.68 14.73 13.27
N GLN A 163 -11.60 14.75 12.48
CA GLN A 163 -10.61 15.84 12.49
C GLN A 163 -11.11 17.04 11.67
N THR A 164 -10.65 18.24 12.03
CA THR A 164 -10.99 19.48 11.30
C THR A 164 -9.72 20.34 11.12
N PRO A 165 -9.20 20.50 9.89
CA PRO A 165 -9.67 19.89 8.65
C PRO A 165 -9.45 18.36 8.62
N GLN A 166 -10.21 17.65 7.78
CA GLN A 166 -9.98 16.22 7.55
C GLN A 166 -8.66 16.00 6.79
N PRO A 167 -7.85 14.99 7.14
CA PRO A 167 -6.57 14.73 6.48
C PRO A 167 -6.76 14.22 5.04
N LEU A 168 -5.71 14.36 4.23
CA LEU A 168 -5.72 13.99 2.81
C LEU A 168 -6.06 12.50 2.60
N SER A 169 -5.53 11.61 3.44
CA SER A 169 -5.84 10.18 3.46
C SER A 169 -7.35 9.92 3.50
N TYR A 170 -8.08 10.62 4.37
CA TYR A 170 -9.53 10.49 4.48
C TYR A 170 -10.25 11.01 3.25
N GLN A 171 -9.80 12.14 2.71
CA GLN A 171 -10.37 12.72 1.50
C GLN A 171 -10.19 11.79 0.28
N ILE A 172 -9.02 11.14 0.15
CA ILE A 172 -8.73 10.13 -0.87
C ILE A 172 -9.60 8.89 -0.68
N PHE A 173 -9.68 8.37 0.56
CA PHE A 173 -10.50 7.21 0.88
C PHE A 173 -11.98 7.42 0.53
N MET A 174 -12.49 8.63 0.78
CA MET A 174 -13.86 9.02 0.44
C MET A 174 -14.07 9.31 -1.05
N GLY A 175 -13.01 9.31 -1.86
CA GLY A 175 -13.07 9.63 -3.29
C GLY A 175 -13.32 11.12 -3.58
N THR A 176 -13.15 12.00 -2.59
CA THR A 176 -13.33 13.45 -2.75
C THR A 176 -12.11 14.13 -3.37
N VAL A 177 -10.95 13.50 -3.27
CA VAL A 177 -9.68 13.95 -3.87
C VAL A 177 -8.99 12.75 -4.52
N PRO A 178 -8.41 12.86 -5.73
CA PRO A 178 -7.67 11.77 -6.35
C PRO A 178 -6.35 11.51 -5.62
N ASP A 179 -5.82 10.29 -5.72
CA ASP A 179 -4.46 9.99 -5.28
C ASP A 179 -3.46 10.92 -6.03
N PRO A 180 -2.60 11.67 -5.33
CA PRO A 180 -1.58 12.52 -5.95
C PRO A 180 -0.72 11.81 -7.00
N SER A 181 -0.46 10.51 -6.81
CA SER A 181 0.34 9.70 -7.74
C SER A 181 -0.40 9.36 -9.04
N SER A 182 -1.73 9.41 -9.05
CA SER A 182 -2.56 9.17 -10.24
C SER A 182 -2.56 10.33 -11.24
N SER A 183 -2.18 11.53 -10.79
CA SER A 183 -2.21 12.74 -11.62
C SER A 183 -0.97 12.91 -12.51
N GLN A 184 0.10 12.13 -12.29
CA GLN A 184 1.34 12.24 -13.08
C GLN A 184 1.36 11.43 -14.39
N ASN A 185 0.35 10.60 -14.65
CA ASN A 185 0.31 9.74 -15.85
C ASN A 185 -0.73 10.16 -16.91
N LYS A 186 -1.34 11.34 -16.80
CA LYS A 186 -2.18 11.92 -17.88
C LYS A 186 -1.39 12.91 -18.74
N THR A 187 -0.38 12.41 -19.45
CA THR A 187 0.19 13.11 -20.61
C THR A 187 0.63 12.09 -21.66
N SER A 188 -0.35 11.55 -22.39
CA SER A 188 -0.21 11.04 -23.76
C SER A 188 -1.58 10.54 -24.22
N GLU A 189 -2.52 11.47 -24.41
CA GLU A 189 -3.65 11.22 -25.31
C GLU A 189 -3.29 11.79 -26.68
N THR A 190 -3.06 10.86 -27.60
CA THR A 190 -3.10 10.94 -29.05
C THR A 190 -3.93 12.11 -29.57
N ILE A 191 -3.25 13.10 -30.13
CA ILE A 191 -3.86 14.17 -30.94
C ILE A 191 -4.47 13.51 -32.18
N SER A 192 -5.77 13.29 -32.17
CA SER A 192 -6.55 13.04 -33.37
C SER A 192 -6.92 14.39 -34.00
N PRO A 193 -6.86 14.55 -35.33
CA PRO A 193 -7.08 15.84 -35.97
C PRO A 193 -8.53 16.27 -35.81
N ILE A 194 -8.72 17.50 -35.32
CA ILE A 194 -10.02 18.14 -35.15
C ILE A 194 -10.60 18.43 -36.53
N THR A 195 -11.61 17.68 -36.93
CA THR A 195 -12.51 18.05 -38.03
C THR A 195 -13.48 19.11 -37.52
N SER A 196 -13.43 20.26 -38.17
CA SER A 196 -14.25 21.46 -37.98
C SER A 196 -15.75 21.19 -38.10
N SER A 197 -16.52 21.45 -37.04
CA SER A 197 -17.80 22.18 -37.06
C SER A 197 -18.57 22.04 -35.73
N SER A 198 -18.63 23.13 -34.94
CA SER A 198 -19.80 23.61 -34.15
C SER A 198 -19.32 24.40 -32.92
N LEU A 199 -19.27 25.73 -33.08
CA LEU A 199 -19.29 26.67 -31.98
C LEU A 199 -20.72 26.78 -31.44
N SER A 200 -20.91 26.58 -30.14
CA SER A 200 -21.71 27.48 -29.30
C SER A 200 -21.71 27.04 -27.83
N SER A 201 -21.35 28.00 -26.96
CA SER A 201 -21.64 28.07 -25.52
C SER A 201 -20.59 27.52 -24.54
N ALA A 202 -19.44 28.20 -24.49
CA ALA A 202 -18.61 28.27 -23.27
C ALA A 202 -18.86 29.63 -22.61
N SER A 203 -19.70 29.65 -21.57
CA SER A 203 -19.97 30.84 -20.75
C SER A 203 -18.87 31.06 -19.72
N THR A 204 -18.13 32.15 -19.95
CA THR A 204 -17.67 33.14 -18.96
C THR A 204 -16.78 32.66 -17.81
N LEU A 205 -15.46 32.62 -18.06
CA LEU A 205 -14.46 33.00 -17.06
C LEU A 205 -14.61 34.51 -16.81
N SER A 206 -14.67 34.92 -15.53
CA SER A 206 -14.71 36.34 -15.18
C SER A 206 -13.43 37.04 -15.64
N GLU A 207 -13.55 38.32 -16.00
CA GLU A 207 -12.44 39.17 -16.47
C GLU A 207 -11.27 39.23 -15.45
N ALA A 208 -11.58 39.02 -14.17
CA ALA A 208 -10.60 38.89 -13.09
C ALA A 208 -9.69 37.65 -13.26
N ASN A 209 -10.27 36.50 -13.62
CA ASN A 209 -9.52 35.25 -13.80
C ASN A 209 -8.63 35.27 -15.06
N TYR A 210 -9.01 36.03 -16.09
CA TYR A 210 -8.18 36.21 -17.28
C TYR A 210 -6.93 37.04 -16.98
N ASN A 211 -7.09 38.14 -16.24
CA ASN A 211 -5.96 39.01 -15.90
C ASN A 211 -4.96 38.33 -14.96
N ASP A 212 -5.41 37.51 -14.01
CA ASP A 212 -4.51 36.72 -13.15
C ASP A 212 -3.69 35.69 -13.93
N LEU A 213 -4.31 35.03 -14.92
CA LEU A 213 -3.61 34.08 -15.78
C LEU A 213 -2.55 34.76 -16.65
N VAL A 214 -2.88 35.91 -17.25
CA VAL A 214 -1.95 36.70 -18.06
C VAL A 214 -0.80 37.27 -17.20
N GLY A 215 -1.07 37.63 -15.95
CA GLY A 215 -0.06 38.06 -14.98
C GLY A 215 0.95 36.95 -14.63
N LEU A 216 0.45 35.73 -14.40
CA LEU A 216 1.29 34.55 -14.16
C LEU A 216 2.19 34.22 -15.35
N CYS A 217 1.68 34.31 -16.58
CA CYS A 217 2.48 34.02 -17.78
C CYS A 217 3.58 35.06 -18.04
N LYS A 218 3.39 36.33 -17.66
CA LYS A 218 4.43 37.37 -17.81
C LYS A 218 5.60 37.20 -16.83
N ASN A 219 5.41 36.53 -15.70
CA ASN A 219 6.47 36.32 -14.70
C ASN A 219 7.33 35.07 -14.95
N ILE A 220 7.00 34.24 -15.95
CA ILE A 220 7.68 32.96 -16.23
C ILE A 220 8.59 33.04 -17.47
N MET A 221 8.46 34.09 -18.30
CA MET A 221 9.39 34.34 -19.41
C MET A 221 10.31 35.53 -19.11
N PRO A 222 11.55 35.32 -18.66
CA PRO A 222 12.57 36.36 -18.72
C PRO A 222 12.90 36.64 -20.20
N VAL A 223 12.96 37.92 -20.56
CA VAL A 223 13.48 38.42 -21.86
C VAL A 223 14.93 37.98 -22.04
#